data_AF-A0A9D1CD09-F1
#
_entry.id   AF-A0A9D1CD09-F1
#
_cell.length_a   1.000
_cell.length_b   1.000
_cell.length_c   1.000
_cell.angle_alpha   90.00
_cell.angle_beta   90.00
_cell.angle_gamma   90.00
#
_symmetry.space_group_name_H-M   'P 1'
#
loop_
_entity.id
_entity.type
_entity.pdbx_description
1 polymer ?
#
loop_
_entity_poly.entity_id
_entity_poly.type
_entity_poly.pdbx_seq_one_letter_code
_entity_poly.pdbx_strand_id
1 'polypeptide(L)' 'NHAIANLIRENKVHQLYSQMQLGQGETGMQTQAQVMLKLLKNGLISKEHALQYSNKPDELKKNINFR' A
#
# COMPACT_ATOMS: atom_id res chain seq x y z
N ASN A 1 4.41 -7.72 -13.56
CA ASN A 1 5.86 -7.97 -13.79
C ASN A 1 6.13 -9.47 -13.60
N HIS A 2 7.25 -9.98 -14.12
CA HIS A 2 7.59 -11.41 -14.00
C HIS A 2 7.75 -11.87 -12.54
N ALA A 3 8.23 -11.00 -11.65
CA ALA A 3 8.40 -11.28 -10.22
C ALA A 3 7.09 -11.63 -9.50
N ILE A 4 6.02 -10.85 -9.68
CA ILE A 4 4.71 -11.13 -9.07
C ILE A 4 4.14 -12.46 -9.58
N ALA A 5 4.27 -12.74 -10.89
CA ALA A 5 3.81 -14.01 -11.46
C ALA A 5 4.57 -15.22 -10.89
N ASN A 6 5.88 -15.09 -10.63
CA ASN A 6 6.65 -16.13 -9.96
C ASN A 6 6.18 -16.37 -8.53
N LEU A 7 5.95 -15.31 -7.75
CA LEU A 7 5.48 -15.42 -6.37
C LEU A 7 4.12 -16.11 -6.26
N ILE A 8 3.22 -15.87 -7.23
CA ILE A 8 1.92 -16.55 -7.29
C ILE A 8 2.13 -18.06 -7.55
N ARG A 9 2.97 -18.42 -8.53
CA ARG A 9 3.29 -19.82 -8.86
C ARG A 9 3.94 -20.58 -7.69
N GLU A 10 4.75 -19.91 -6.90
CA GLU A 10 5.46 -20.48 -5.75
C GLU A 10 4.64 -20.45 -4.44
N ASN A 11 3.38 -20.03 -4.48
CA ASN A 11 2.52 -19.87 -3.31
C ASN A 11 3.12 -18.93 -2.23
N LYS A 12 3.89 -17.93 -2.65
CA LYS A 12 4.54 -16.92 -1.81
C LYS A 12 3.76 -15.61 -1.79
N VAL A 13 2.42 -15.71 -1.71
CA VAL A 13 1.51 -14.56 -1.79
C VAL A 13 1.77 -13.48 -0.72
N HIS A 14 2.30 -13.88 0.43
CA HIS A 14 2.69 -12.96 1.50
C HIS A 14 3.81 -11.98 1.10
N GLN A 15 4.63 -12.33 0.11
CA GLN A 15 5.70 -11.47 -0.40
C GLN A 15 5.22 -10.43 -1.42
N LEU A 16 4.00 -10.58 -1.94
CA LEU A 16 3.44 -9.66 -2.94
C LEU A 16 3.39 -8.22 -2.42
N TYR A 17 3.07 -8.04 -1.15
CA TYR A 17 2.97 -6.72 -0.53
C TYR A 17 4.30 -5.96 -0.59
N SER A 18 5.39 -6.61 -0.18
CA SER A 18 6.74 -6.01 -0.23
C SER A 18 7.18 -5.72 -1.66
N GLN A 19 6.85 -6.61 -2.61
CA GLN A 19 7.14 -6.37 -4.03
C GLN A 19 6.35 -5.18 -4.58
N MET A 20 5.10 -4.99 -4.18
CA MET A 20 4.29 -3.83 -4.57
C MET A 20 4.87 -2.51 -4.03
N GLN A 21 5.41 -2.52 -2.80
CA GLN A 21 6.09 -1.34 -2.24
C GLN A 21 7.35 -0.98 -3.02
N LEU A 22 8.17 -1.98 -3.38
CA LEU A 22 9.42 -1.77 -4.13
C LEU A 22 9.16 -1.37 -5.59
N GLY A 23 8.16 -1.98 -6.23
CA GLY A 23 7.83 -1.78 -7.64
C GLY A 23 7.12 -0.46 -7.98
N GLN A 24 6.94 0.45 -7.01
CA GLN A 24 6.15 1.66 -7.18
C GLN A 24 6.66 2.58 -8.29
N GLY A 25 7.99 2.79 -8.36
CA GLY A 25 8.60 3.68 -9.34
C GLY A 25 8.63 3.10 -10.76
N GLU A 26 8.93 1.81 -10.89
CA GLU A 26 9.15 1.18 -12.19
C GLU A 26 7.88 0.62 -12.83
N THR A 27 6.98 0.07 -12.01
CA THR A 27 5.80 -0.66 -12.51
C THR A 27 4.48 0.04 -12.25
N GLY A 28 4.51 1.15 -11.50
CA GLY A 28 3.31 1.86 -11.07
C GLY A 28 2.47 1.08 -10.05
N MET A 29 3.02 0.03 -9.43
CA MET A 29 2.33 -0.71 -8.37
C MET A 29 2.08 0.19 -7.16
N GLN A 30 0.94 -0.01 -6.51
CA GLN A 30 0.54 0.76 -5.35
C GLN A 30 -0.06 -0.14 -4.28
N THR A 31 0.31 0.08 -3.02
CA THR A 31 -0.42 -0.53 -1.90
C THR A 31 -1.65 0.29 -1.55
N GLN A 32 -2.66 -0.34 -0.94
CA GLN A 32 -3.83 0.38 -0.46
C GLN A 32 -3.44 1.49 0.53
N ALA A 33 -2.48 1.24 1.42
CA ALA A 33 -2.00 2.25 2.38
C ALA A 33 -1.44 3.50 1.69
N GLN A 34 -0.68 3.33 0.60
CA GLN A 34 -0.16 4.44 -0.20
C GLN A 34 -1.28 5.25 -0.87
N VAL A 35 -2.27 4.56 -1.44
CA VAL A 35 -3.44 5.21 -2.07
C VAL A 35 -4.28 5.96 -1.04
N MET A 36 -4.57 5.34 0.11
CA MET A 36 -5.30 5.96 1.21
C MET A 36 -4.58 7.23 1.72
N LEU A 37 -3.25 7.17 1.87
CA LEU A 37 -2.46 8.34 2.25
C LEU A 37 -2.57 9.46 1.22
N LYS A 38 -2.57 9.14 -0.08
CA LYS A 38 -2.73 10.12 -1.16
C LYS A 38 -4.12 10.77 -1.11
N LEU A 39 -5.18 9.97 -0.95
CA LEU A 39 -6.56 10.46 -0.84
C LEU A 39 -6.74 11.37 0.38
N LEU A 40 -6.17 10.98 1.52
CA LEU A 40 -6.17 11.78 2.76
C LEU A 40 -5.44 13.11 2.56
N LYS A 41 -4.25 13.10 1.93
CA LYS A 41 -3.48 14.32 1.63
C LYS A 41 -4.22 15.27 0.69
N ASN A 42 -5.03 14.72 -0.21
CA ASN A 42 -5.86 15.52 -1.11
C ASN A 42 -7.17 15.99 -0.48
N GLY A 43 -7.43 15.67 0.81
CA GLY A 43 -8.66 16.03 1.50
C GLY A 43 -9.90 15.29 1.00
N LEU A 44 -9.74 14.21 0.23
CA LEU A 44 -10.84 13.46 -0.36
C LEU A 44 -11.50 12.50 0.65
N ILE A 45 -10.80 12.14 1.72
CA ILE A 45 -11.29 11.28 2.80
C ILE A 45 -10.84 11.83 4.16
N SER A 46 -11.60 11.53 5.21
CA SER A 46 -11.21 11.86 6.59
C SER A 46 -10.16 10.88 7.13
N LYS A 47 -9.42 11.33 8.16
CA LYS A 47 -8.45 10.47 8.86
C LYS A 47 -9.12 9.27 9.50
N GLU A 48 -10.30 9.42 10.12
CA GLU A 48 -11.02 8.28 10.70
C GLU A 48 -11.37 7.25 9.62
N HIS A 49 -11.94 7.66 8.48
CA HIS A 49 -12.30 6.74 7.41
C HIS A 49 -11.07 6.05 6.82
N ALA A 50 -9.98 6.80 6.58
CA ALA A 50 -8.74 6.23 6.06
C ALA A 50 -8.20 5.12 6.99
N LEU A 51 -8.25 5.33 8.31
CA LEU A 51 -7.78 4.37 9.30
C LEU A 51 -8.72 3.17 9.48
N GLN A 52 -10.03 3.40 9.40
CA GLN A 52 -11.04 2.36 9.54
C GLN A 52 -11.03 1.36 8.37
N TYR A 53 -10.81 1.85 7.14
CA TYR A 53 -10.90 1.04 5.92
C TYR A 53 -9.55 0.58 5.36
N SER A 54 -8.43 0.90 6.02
CA SER A 54 -7.11 0.46 5.61
C SER A 54 -6.85 -1.00 5.98
N ASN A 55 -6.27 -1.78 5.05
CA ASN A 55 -5.77 -3.12 5.34
C ASN A 55 -4.51 -3.14 6.24
N LYS A 56 -3.84 -2.00 6.37
CA LYS A 56 -2.61 -1.81 7.14
C LYS A 56 -2.71 -0.48 7.90
N PRO A 57 -3.58 -0.39 8.92
CA PRO A 57 -3.82 0.86 9.64
C PRO A 57 -2.56 1.36 10.36
N ASP A 58 -1.70 0.48 10.86
CA ASP A 58 -0.47 0.87 11.55
C ASP A 58 0.57 1.50 10.60
N GLU A 59 0.73 0.95 9.40
CA GLU A 59 1.56 1.54 8.35
C GLU A 59 1.01 2.92 7.96
N LEU A 60 -0.30 3.02 7.76
CA LEU A 60 -0.93 4.28 7.43
C LEU A 60 -0.77 5.32 8.55
N LYS A 61 -0.97 4.95 9.83
CA LYS A 61 -0.73 5.82 11.00
C LYS A 61 0.72 6.31 11.05
N LYS A 62 1.69 5.41 10.85
CA LYS A 62 3.11 5.76 10.83
C LYS A 62 3.38 6.80 9.75
N ASN A 63 2.87 6.60 8.54
CA ASN A 63 3.06 7.53 7.42
C ASN A 63 2.33 8.87 7.59
N ILE A 64 1.21 8.91 8.34
CA ILE A 64 0.51 10.15 8.68
C ILE A 64 1.31 10.98 9.70
N ASN A 65 1.89 10.33 10.71
CA ASN A 65 2.56 10.99 11.84
C ASN A 65 4.03 11.35 11.56
N PHE A 66 4.66 10.83 10.50
CA PHE A 66 6.05 11.14 10.12
C PHE A 66 6.20 12.51 9.42
N ARG A 67 5.28 13.45 9.65
CA ARG A 67 5.32 14.82 9.14
C ARG A 67 5.29 15.81 10.27
#